data_AF-A0A820JLN2-F1
#
_entry.id   AF-A0A820JLN2-F1
#
_cell.length_a   1.000
_cell.length_b   1.000
_cell.length_c   1.000
_cell.angle_alpha   90.00
_cell.angle_beta   90.00
_cell.angle_gamma   90.00
#
_symmetry.space_group_name_H-M   'P 1'
#
loop_
_entity.id
_entity.type
_entity.pdbx_description
1 polymer ?
#
loop_
_entity_poly.entity_id
_entity_poly.type
_entity_poly.pdbx_seq_one_letter_code
_entity_poly.pdbx_strand_id
1 'polypeptide(L)'
;MLSQYNYVFENVDYPNVEKLKFLKNLINSSTNTSHLIEYYSKRATIFYEMKNWEDVLTNIQFVEQHGKIDDSLMALKWKSKIHDQMSKIRDAMKDCVNKQGSKILLPS
;
A
#
# COMPACT_ATOMS: atom_id res chain seq x y z
N MET A 1 -20.14 -15.44 3.63
CA MET A 1 -18.92 -14.85 3.02
C MET A 1 -18.59 -13.49 3.63
N LEU A 2 -19.54 -12.54 3.73
CA LEU A 2 -19.35 -11.26 4.43
C LEU A 2 -18.90 -11.40 5.90
N SER A 3 -19.44 -12.37 6.65
CA SER A 3 -19.03 -12.62 8.05
C SER A 3 -17.57 -13.05 8.21
N GLN A 4 -17.07 -13.90 7.31
CA GLN A 4 -15.67 -14.31 7.29
C GLN A 4 -14.75 -13.18 6.83
N TYR A 5 -15.22 -12.35 5.90
CA TYR A 5 -14.49 -11.16 5.46
C TYR A 5 -14.28 -10.18 6.61
N ASN A 6 -15.34 -9.80 7.33
CA ASN A 6 -15.21 -8.87 8.46
C ASN A 6 -14.27 -9.43 9.53
N TYR A 7 -14.40 -10.72 9.88
CA TYR A 7 -13.50 -11.36 10.84
C TYR A 7 -12.01 -11.25 10.46
N VAL A 8 -11.67 -11.49 9.19
CA VAL A 8 -10.27 -11.45 8.73
C VAL A 8 -9.66 -10.04 8.78
N PHE A 9 -10.44 -8.99 8.46
CA PHE A 9 -9.92 -7.62 8.38
C PHE A 9 -10.10 -6.81 9.67
N GLU A 10 -11.03 -7.19 10.54
CA GLU A 10 -11.21 -6.56 11.85
C GLU A 10 -10.30 -7.19 12.91
N ASN A 11 -9.82 -8.41 12.69
CA ASN A 11 -8.84 -9.04 13.57
C ASN A 11 -7.42 -8.53 13.28
N VAL A 12 -6.92 -7.70 14.20
CA VAL A 12 -5.61 -7.05 14.12
C VAL A 12 -4.47 -8.07 14.13
N ASP A 13 -4.64 -9.19 14.84
CA ASP A 13 -3.62 -10.24 14.96
C ASP A 13 -3.55 -11.16 13.74
N TYR A 14 -4.49 -11.05 12.80
CA TYR A 14 -4.50 -11.89 11.62
C TYR A 14 -3.37 -11.49 10.66
N PRO A 15 -2.45 -12.41 10.29
CA PRO A 15 -1.25 -12.05 9.53
C PRO A 15 -1.56 -11.42 8.17
N ASN A 16 -0.80 -10.37 7.82
CA ASN A 16 -0.97 -9.66 6.55
C ASN A 16 -0.84 -10.57 5.32
N VAL A 17 0.03 -11.59 5.36
CA VAL A 17 0.16 -12.58 4.28
C VAL A 17 -1.14 -13.37 4.06
N GLU A 18 -1.80 -13.78 5.14
CA GLU A 18 -3.07 -14.51 5.05
C GLU A 18 -4.22 -13.58 4.63
N LYS A 19 -4.22 -12.31 5.08
CA LYS A 19 -5.17 -11.28 4.59
C LYS A 19 -5.05 -11.11 3.07
N LEU A 20 -3.82 -11.02 2.55
CA LEU A 20 -3.56 -10.89 1.12
C LEU A 20 -4.02 -12.13 0.33
N LYS A 21 -3.77 -13.33 0.86
CA LYS A 21 -4.24 -14.58 0.25
C LYS A 21 -5.77 -14.64 0.17
N PHE A 22 -6.44 -14.19 1.21
CA PHE A 22 -7.89 -14.10 1.24
C PHE A 22 -8.43 -13.07 0.24
N LEU A 23 -7.86 -11.86 0.18
CA LEU A 23 -8.22 -10.84 -0.81
C LEU A 23 -8.02 -11.32 -2.24
N LYS A 24 -6.92 -12.04 -2.52
CA LYS A 24 -6.67 -12.61 -3.84
C LYS A 24 -7.81 -13.52 -4.29
N ASN A 25 -8.30 -14.39 -3.40
CA ASN A 25 -9.41 -15.28 -3.71
C ASN A 25 -10.70 -14.49 -3.97
N LEU A 26 -10.99 -13.47 -3.15
CA LEU A 26 -12.17 -12.64 -3.32
C LEU A 26 -12.15 -11.87 -4.64
N ILE A 27 -11.02 -11.23 -4.97
CA ILE A 27 -10.82 -10.51 -6.24
C ILE A 27 -11.04 -11.46 -7.42
N ASN A 28 -10.44 -12.65 -7.40
CA ASN A 28 -10.58 -13.62 -8.49
C ASN A 28 -12.02 -14.14 -8.67
N SER A 29 -12.81 -14.16 -7.59
CA SER A 29 -14.19 -14.64 -7.61
C SER A 29 -15.24 -13.54 -7.83
N SER A 30 -14.85 -12.27 -7.72
CA SER A 30 -15.78 -11.15 -7.75
C SER A 30 -16.01 -10.66 -9.18
N THR A 31 -17.28 -10.51 -9.54
CA THR A 31 -17.73 -9.85 -10.77
C THR A 31 -18.28 -8.45 -10.52
N ASN A 32 -18.39 -8.04 -9.25
CA ASN A 32 -18.94 -6.75 -8.86
C ASN A 32 -17.82 -5.72 -8.70
N THR A 33 -17.82 -4.69 -9.55
CA THR A 33 -16.83 -3.60 -9.52
C THR A 33 -16.75 -2.88 -8.18
N SER A 34 -17.88 -2.68 -7.49
CA SER A 34 -17.90 -2.02 -6.17
C SER A 34 -17.16 -2.85 -5.12
N HIS A 35 -17.37 -4.17 -5.11
CA HIS A 35 -16.60 -5.07 -4.23
C HIS A 35 -15.13 -5.13 -4.63
N LEU A 36 -14.82 -5.11 -5.93
CA LEU A 36 -13.44 -5.06 -6.40
C LEU A 36 -12.74 -3.80 -5.88
N ILE A 37 -13.35 -2.62 -6.03
CA ILE A 37 -12.80 -1.36 -5.49
C ILE A 37 -12.49 -1.48 -3.99
N GLU A 38 -13.42 -2.05 -3.21
CA GLU A 38 -13.21 -2.26 -1.77
C GLU A 38 -12.02 -3.20 -1.50
N TYR A 39 -11.96 -4.33 -2.20
CA TYR A 39 -10.89 -5.32 -2.02
C TYR A 39 -9.52 -4.78 -2.42
N TYR A 40 -9.43 -4.04 -3.54
CA TYR A 40 -8.21 -3.37 -3.96
C TYR A 40 -7.80 -2.27 -2.96
N SER A 41 -8.75 -1.52 -2.39
CA SER A 41 -8.46 -0.54 -1.33
C SER A 41 -7.87 -1.21 -0.09
N LYS A 42 -8.49 -2.28 0.42
CA LYS A 42 -7.96 -3.03 1.58
C LYS A 42 -6.61 -3.67 1.29
N ARG A 43 -6.40 -4.17 0.07
CA ARG A 43 -5.13 -4.73 -0.37
C ARG A 43 -4.02 -3.67 -0.35
N ALA A 44 -4.33 -2.45 -0.82
CA ALA A 44 -3.41 -1.32 -0.76
C ALA A 44 -3.03 -0.96 0.68
N THR A 45 -3.99 -0.97 1.62
CA THR A 45 -3.70 -0.73 3.04
C THR A 45 -2.72 -1.76 3.63
N ILE A 46 -2.92 -3.05 3.34
CA ILE A 46 -2.03 -4.09 3.85
C ILE A 46 -0.62 -3.96 3.26
N PHE A 47 -0.51 -3.68 1.96
CA PHE A 47 0.81 -3.44 1.36
C PHE A 47 1.49 -2.19 1.92
N TYR A 48 0.72 -1.18 2.31
CA TYR A 48 1.23 0.03 2.95
C TYR A 48 1.83 -0.29 4.33
N GLU A 49 1.14 -1.10 5.14
CA GLU A 49 1.67 -1.59 6.42
C GLU A 49 2.95 -2.41 6.24
N MET A 50 3.02 -3.19 5.16
CA MET A 50 4.21 -3.96 4.77
C MET A 50 5.31 -3.10 4.11
N LYS A 51 5.08 -1.79 3.92
CA LYS A 51 5.99 -0.86 3.22
C LYS A 51 6.33 -1.25 1.79
N ASN A 52 5.46 -2.02 1.14
CA ASN A 52 5.62 -2.43 -0.26
C ASN A 52 4.97 -1.39 -1.19
N TRP A 53 5.66 -0.27 -1.41
CA TRP A 53 5.09 0.92 -2.07
C TRP A 53 4.63 0.69 -3.51
N GLU A 54 5.32 -0.18 -4.27
CA GLU A 54 4.96 -0.49 -5.66
C GLU A 54 3.58 -1.12 -5.73
N ASP A 55 3.36 -2.18 -4.93
CA ASP A 55 2.07 -2.85 -4.87
C ASP A 55 0.97 -1.92 -4.34
N VAL A 56 1.26 -1.02 -3.40
CA VAL A 56 0.28 -0.03 -2.94
C VAL A 56 -0.19 0.85 -4.10
N LEU A 57 0.74 1.36 -4.91
CA LEU A 57 0.42 2.22 -6.06
C LEU A 57 -0.40 1.49 -7.12
N THR A 58 -0.06 0.24 -7.44
CA THR A 58 -0.82 -0.59 -8.38
C THR A 58 -2.27 -0.75 -7.93
N ASN A 59 -2.50 -1.04 -6.63
CA ASN A 59 -3.85 -1.22 -6.12
C ASN A 59 -4.64 0.11 -6.07
N ILE A 60 -4.00 1.21 -5.72
CA ILE A 60 -4.64 2.54 -5.72
C ILE A 60 -5.01 2.98 -7.14
N GLN A 61 -4.16 2.69 -8.13
CA GLN A 61 -4.46 3.01 -9.53
C GLN A 61 -5.74 2.32 -10.00
N PHE A 62 -5.97 1.06 -9.59
CA PHE A 62 -7.22 0.37 -9.89
C PHE A 62 -8.43 1.11 -9.28
N VAL A 63 -8.34 1.50 -8.01
CA VAL A 63 -9.40 2.23 -7.29
C VAL A 63 -9.69 3.57 -7.96
N GLU A 64 -8.67 4.31 -8.38
CA GLU A 64 -8.84 5.59 -9.07
C GLU A 64 -9.54 5.44 -10.43
N GLN A 65 -9.19 4.39 -11.19
CA GLN A 65 -9.73 4.17 -12.53
C GLN A 65 -11.19 3.68 -12.52
N HIS A 66 -11.60 2.95 -11.48
CA HIS A 66 -12.89 2.27 -11.44
C HIS A 66 -13.83 2.79 -10.35
N GLY A 67 -13.28 3.50 -9.36
CA GLY A 67 -14.01 4.07 -8.23
C GLY A 67 -14.89 5.25 -8.59
N LYS A 68 -15.85 5.55 -7.72
CA LYS A 68 -16.61 6.80 -7.80
C LYS A 68 -15.72 7.97 -7.37
N ILE A 69 -16.22 9.20 -7.52
CA ILE A 69 -15.49 10.43 -7.17
C ILE A 69 -14.94 10.36 -5.73
N ASP A 70 -15.72 9.86 -4.77
CA ASP A 70 -15.29 9.75 -3.37
C ASP A 70 -14.16 8.73 -3.17
N ASP A 71 -14.23 7.58 -3.85
CA ASP A 71 -13.18 6.55 -3.85
C ASP A 71 -11.90 7.09 -4.50
N SER A 72 -12.05 7.86 -5.58
CA SER A 72 -10.96 8.53 -6.29
C SER A 72 -10.29 9.60 -5.41
N LEU A 73 -11.07 10.38 -4.64
CA LEU A 73 -10.52 11.33 -3.68
C LEU A 73 -9.72 10.64 -2.57
N MET A 74 -10.20 9.50 -2.08
CA MET A 74 -9.46 8.69 -1.13
C MET A 74 -8.15 8.17 -1.77
N ALA A 75 -8.21 7.63 -2.99
CA ALA A 75 -7.04 7.18 -3.75
C ALA A 75 -5.98 8.28 -3.91
N LEU A 76 -6.39 9.51 -4.23
CA LEU A 76 -5.49 10.67 -4.34
C LEU A 76 -4.82 11.01 -3.00
N LYS A 77 -5.55 10.96 -1.88
CA LYS A 77 -4.97 11.16 -0.53
C LYS A 77 -3.92 10.10 -0.22
N TRP A 78 -4.18 8.84 -0.55
CA TRP A 78 -3.20 7.77 -0.38
C TRP A 78 -1.94 7.97 -1.22
N LYS A 79 -2.09 8.34 -2.51
CA LYS A 79 -0.94 8.66 -3.38
C LYS A 79 -0.07 9.76 -2.77
N SER A 80 -0.67 10.87 -2.34
CA SER A 80 0.06 11.97 -1.69
C SER A 80 0.88 11.47 -0.49
N LYS A 81 0.25 10.70 0.41
CA LYS A 81 0.94 10.14 1.58
C LYS A 81 2.11 9.23 1.20
N ILE A 82 1.95 8.39 0.17
CA ILE A 82 3.00 7.48 -0.30
C ILE A 82 4.16 8.27 -0.91
N HIS A 83 3.88 9.27 -1.74
CA HIS A 83 4.91 10.12 -2.32
C HIS A 83 5.74 10.84 -1.24
N ASP A 84 5.09 11.34 -0.19
CA ASP A 84 5.79 11.94 0.96
C ASP A 84 6.72 10.93 1.66
N GLN A 85 6.25 9.69 1.89
CA GLN A 85 7.06 8.64 2.50
C GLN A 85 8.24 8.25 1.61
N MET A 86 8.02 8.08 0.30
CA MET A 86 9.10 7.80 -0.65
C MET A 86 10.13 8.93 -0.72
N SER A 87 9.69 10.19 -0.64
CA SER A 87 10.60 11.34 -0.59
C SER A 87 11.49 11.29 0.65
N LYS A 88 10.90 11.02 1.82
CA LYS A 88 11.65 10.90 3.09
C LYS A 88 12.68 9.77 3.04
N ILE A 89 12.31 8.62 2.49
CA ILE A 89 13.23 7.48 2.32
C ILE A 89 14.37 7.87 1.36
N ARG A 90 14.06 8.56 0.26
CA ARG A 90 15.07 9.05 -0.69
C ARG A 90 16.06 10.00 -0.05
N ASP A 91 15.59 10.93 0.77
CA ASP A 91 16.45 11.90 1.45
C ASP A 91 17.32 11.20 2.51
N ALA A 92 16.76 10.26 3.28
CA ALA A 92 17.53 9.43 4.20
C ALA A 92 18.61 8.59 3.49
N MET A 93 18.32 8.04 2.31
CA MET A 93 19.30 7.31 1.50
C MET A 93 20.43 8.23 1.04
N LYS A 94 20.13 9.46 0.58
CA LYS A 94 21.16 10.45 0.22
C LYS A 94 22.07 10.79 1.40
N ASP A 95 21.48 11.01 2.58
CA ASP A 95 22.24 11.30 3.80
C ASP A 95 23.18 10.16 4.20
N CYS A 96 22.72 8.90 4.08
CA CYS A 96 23.56 7.73 4.34
C CYS A 96 24.75 7.64 3.39
N VAL A 97 24.53 7.87 2.09
CA VAL A 97 25.59 7.87 1.08
C VAL A 97 26.60 8.99 1.34
N ASN A 98 26.12 10.20 1.64
CA ASN A 98 26.98 11.35 1.94
C ASN A 98 27.84 11.13 3.19
N LYS A 99 27.30 10.49 4.23
CA LYS A 99 28.04 10.14 5.47
C LYS A 99 29.07 9.03 5.28
N GLN A 100 28.82 8.08 4.37
CA GLN A 100 29.83 7.06 4.01
C GLN A 100 30.93 7.64 3.11
N GLY A 101 30.58 8.51 2.15
CA GLY A 101 31.56 9.19 1.29
C GLY A 101 32.48 10.15 2.05
N SER A 102 31.99 10.79 3.12
CA SER A 102 32.80 11.68 3.96
C SER A 102 33.71 10.94 4.97
N LYS A 103 33.58 9.62 5.13
CA LYS A 103 34.51 8.80 5.94
C LYS A 103 35.78 8.36 5.19
N ILE A 104 35.87 8.60 3.88
CA ILE A 104 37.04 8.24 3.05
C ILE A 104 38.06 9.40 2.96
N LEU A 105 37.73 10.60 3.43
CA LEU A 105 38.68 11.69 3.58
C LEU A 105 39.22 11.71 5.02
N LEU A 106 40.12 10.78 5.32
CA LEU A 106 41.06 10.99 6.44
C LEU A 106 42.08 12.07 6.04
N PRO A 107 42.44 12.97 6.97
CA PRO A 107 43.30 14.12 6.71
C PRO A 107 44.77 13.73 6.50
N SER A 108 45.40 14.49 5.58
CA SER A 108 46.83 14.76 5.38
C SER A 108 47.78 13.57 5.15
#